data_AF-D5BVY7-F1
#
_entry.id   AF-D5BVY7-F1
#
_cell.length_a   1.000
_cell.length_b   1.000
_cell.length_c   1.000
_cell.angle_alpha   90.00
_cell.angle_beta   90.00
_cell.angle_gamma   90.00
#
_symmetry.space_group_name_H-M   'P 1'
#
loop_
_entity.id
_entity.type
_entity.pdbx_description
1 polymer ?
#
loop_
_entity_poly.entity_id
_entity_poly.type
_entity_poly.pdbx_seq_one_letter_code
_entity_poly.pdbx_strand_id
1 'polypeptide(L)'
;MGNLKQWLIDKVTGWLVREIKPQSERAPLVHFERLVEELRPGDVLLVEGHTRISEIIKLITQSPWTHSALYVGRLLDINDSQLRAHIARHCEVEAHEPLLIEALIGQGTVINPLTEYRHEHLRICRPRGLSRTDAWRVIRHAANRLGHDYDVRHLLDLARFLFPYSILPRRWRSTLFVLAPGHAKRTICSSMLAEAFGAVHFPVLPIVQQLDNGKLRFYKRNTRLYTPQDFDFSPYFDVIKHPLFDLEELAAYRNLPWVHGAMVHNEYGVGSQPQPTTPQPPAPATRSSALSWLAGVFRLNGKTDG
;
A
#
# COMPACT_ATOMS: atom_id res chain seq x y z
N MET A 1 21.94 -31.06 1.78
CA MET A 1 20.70 -30.48 1.19
C MET A 1 20.28 -29.10 1.73
N GLY A 2 20.84 -28.58 2.85
CA GLY A 2 20.49 -27.24 3.36
C GLY A 2 21.04 -26.06 2.53
N ASN A 3 22.24 -26.21 1.96
CA ASN A 3 22.97 -25.12 1.31
C ASN A 3 22.32 -24.66 -0.02
N LEU A 4 21.81 -25.59 -0.84
CA LEU A 4 21.12 -25.26 -2.09
C LEU A 4 19.78 -24.56 -1.85
N LYS A 5 19.05 -24.95 -0.80
CA LYS A 5 17.78 -24.34 -0.43
C LYS A 5 17.99 -22.90 0.07
N GLN A 6 19.00 -22.68 0.91
CA GLN A 6 19.34 -21.35 1.41
C GLN A 6 19.79 -20.43 0.26
N TRP A 7 20.67 -20.93 -0.62
CA TRP A 7 21.11 -20.19 -1.81
C TRP A 7 19.95 -19.78 -2.73
N LEU A 8 18.97 -20.68 -2.95
CA LEU A 8 17.76 -20.37 -3.72
C LEU A 8 16.91 -19.29 -3.04
N ILE A 9 16.73 -19.39 -1.73
CA ILE A 9 15.99 -18.40 -0.93
C ILE A 9 16.66 -17.03 -1.03
N ASP A 10 17.98 -16.97 -0.88
CA ASP A 10 18.74 -15.72 -0.93
C ASP A 10 18.67 -15.09 -2.33
N LYS A 11 18.76 -15.91 -3.39
CA LYS A 11 18.59 -15.44 -4.78
C LYS A 11 17.20 -14.90 -5.06
N VAL A 12 16.15 -15.58 -4.59
CA VAL A 12 14.77 -15.12 -4.77
C VAL A 12 14.52 -13.84 -3.96
N THR A 13 15.02 -13.79 -2.73
CA THR A 13 14.93 -12.60 -1.86
C THR A 13 15.62 -11.40 -2.51
N GLY A 14 16.87 -11.55 -2.97
CA GLY A 14 17.58 -10.48 -3.66
C GLY A 14 16.90 -10.05 -4.98
N TRP A 15 16.24 -10.97 -5.68
CA TRP A 15 15.45 -10.63 -6.86
C TRP A 15 14.15 -9.88 -6.51
N LEU A 16 13.50 -10.19 -5.39
CA LEU A 16 12.25 -9.57 -4.94
C LEU A 16 12.43 -8.18 -4.32
N VAL A 17 13.51 -8.01 -3.55
CA VAL A 17 13.86 -6.72 -2.90
C VAL A 17 14.43 -5.73 -3.90
N ARG A 18 14.84 -6.17 -5.09
CA ARG A 18 15.33 -5.29 -6.14
C ARG A 18 14.29 -4.24 -6.51
N GLU A 19 14.71 -2.98 -6.43
CA GLU A 19 13.94 -1.83 -6.91
C GLU A 19 13.66 -1.94 -8.40
N ILE A 20 12.41 -1.69 -8.75
CA ILE A 20 12.00 -1.46 -10.12
C ILE A 20 12.17 0.05 -10.33
N LYS A 21 12.91 0.44 -11.37
CA LYS A 21 12.99 1.86 -11.75
C LYS A 21 11.55 2.37 -11.90
N PRO A 22 11.16 3.44 -11.20
CA PRO A 22 9.82 3.97 -11.34
C PRO A 22 9.61 4.31 -12.83
N GLN A 23 8.52 3.78 -13.40
CA GLN A 23 8.22 3.93 -14.82
C GLN A 23 7.88 5.40 -15.18
N SER A 24 7.77 6.25 -14.16
CA SER A 24 7.60 7.70 -14.27
C SER A 24 8.49 8.39 -13.24
N GLU A 25 9.23 9.42 -13.65
CA GLU A 25 10.01 10.37 -12.82
C GLU A 25 9.11 11.23 -11.90
N ARG A 26 8.06 10.66 -11.30
CA ARG A 26 7.17 11.38 -10.40
C ARG A 26 7.88 11.53 -9.07
N ALA A 27 8.47 12.70 -8.83
CA ALA A 27 8.96 13.06 -7.52
C ALA A 27 7.83 12.88 -6.47
N PRO A 28 8.12 12.38 -5.26
CA PRO A 28 7.13 12.25 -4.22
C PRO A 28 6.51 13.62 -3.92
N LEU A 29 5.19 13.66 -3.82
CA LEU A 29 4.44 14.89 -3.52
C LEU A 29 4.41 15.21 -2.02
N VAL A 30 5.44 14.76 -1.28
CA VAL A 30 5.53 14.85 0.18
C VAL A 30 6.69 15.75 0.57
N HIS A 31 6.45 16.66 1.51
CA HIS A 31 7.51 17.45 2.13
C HIS A 31 8.10 16.69 3.33
N PHE A 32 9.23 16.02 3.11
CA PHE A 32 9.82 15.09 4.08
C PHE A 32 10.18 15.76 5.41
N GLU A 33 10.82 16.93 5.39
CA GLU A 33 11.27 17.63 6.60
C GLU A 33 10.10 17.97 7.53
N ARG A 34 9.02 18.54 6.98
CA ARG A 34 7.79 18.83 7.75
C ARG A 34 7.15 17.57 8.30
N LEU A 35 7.16 16.48 7.53
CA LEU A 35 6.68 15.18 7.98
C LEU A 35 7.49 14.68 9.20
N VAL A 36 8.82 14.83 9.17
CA VAL A 36 9.69 14.46 10.31
C VAL A 36 9.36 15.28 11.55
N GLU A 37 9.12 16.59 11.39
CA GLU A 37 8.77 17.49 12.50
C GLU A 37 7.42 17.16 13.14
N GLU A 38 6.46 16.68 12.36
CA GLU A 38 5.11 16.33 12.86
C GLU A 38 5.06 14.96 13.57
N LEU A 39 5.97 14.04 13.23
CA LEU A 39 5.95 12.66 13.73
C LEU A 39 6.04 12.57 15.26
N ARG A 40 5.30 11.63 15.85
CA ARG A 40 5.26 11.38 17.29
C ARG A 40 5.50 9.90 17.60
N PRO A 41 6.22 9.57 18.69
CA PRO A 41 6.42 8.17 19.09
C PRO A 41 5.10 7.40 19.17
N GLY A 42 5.02 6.27 18.47
CA GLY A 42 3.82 5.44 18.36
C GLY A 42 3.02 5.67 17.08
N ASP A 43 3.35 6.69 16.28
CA ASP A 43 2.80 6.85 14.93
C ASP A 43 3.23 5.67 14.05
N VAL A 44 2.32 5.25 13.16
CA VAL A 44 2.62 4.27 12.10
C VAL A 44 2.89 5.03 10.82
N LEU A 45 4.03 4.76 10.20
CA LEU A 45 4.38 5.31 8.89
C LEU A 45 4.02 4.31 7.80
N LEU A 46 3.20 4.72 6.84
CA LEU A 46 2.91 3.94 5.65
C LEU A 46 3.82 4.38 4.51
N VAL A 47 4.33 3.39 3.77
CA VAL A 47 5.28 3.59 2.68
C VAL A 47 4.75 2.93 1.40
N GLU A 48 4.68 3.71 0.33
CA GLU A 48 4.52 3.21 -1.03
C GLU A 48 5.89 2.85 -1.59
N GLY A 49 6.30 1.58 -1.51
CA GLY A 49 7.59 1.14 -2.02
C GLY A 49 7.56 0.83 -3.52
N HIS A 50 8.76 0.74 -4.11
CA HIS A 50 8.98 0.51 -5.54
C HIS A 50 9.76 -0.79 -5.85
N THR A 51 9.81 -1.73 -4.91
CA THR A 51 10.44 -3.05 -5.14
C THR A 51 9.51 -3.98 -5.93
N ARG A 52 10.05 -5.07 -6.48
CA ARG A 52 9.19 -6.08 -7.13
C ARG A 52 8.14 -6.64 -6.20
N ILE A 53 8.50 -6.85 -4.93
CA ILE A 53 7.55 -7.32 -3.93
C ILE A 53 6.51 -6.27 -3.58
N SER A 54 6.88 -4.99 -3.55
CA SER A 54 5.95 -3.88 -3.38
C SER A 54 4.83 -3.94 -4.43
N GLU A 55 5.14 -4.13 -5.71
CA GLU A 55 4.13 -4.25 -6.77
C GLU A 55 3.17 -5.44 -6.57
N ILE A 56 3.66 -6.57 -6.06
CA ILE A 56 2.77 -7.70 -5.71
C ILE A 56 1.84 -7.32 -4.56
N ILE A 57 2.38 -6.67 -3.53
CA ILE A 57 1.60 -6.25 -2.37
C ILE A 57 0.52 -5.28 -2.85
N LYS A 58 0.83 -4.31 -3.72
CA LYS A 58 -0.16 -3.39 -4.30
C LYS A 58 -1.26 -4.14 -5.03
N LEU A 59 -0.89 -5.12 -5.87
CA LEU A 59 -1.84 -5.93 -6.62
C LEU A 59 -2.75 -6.76 -5.71
N ILE A 60 -2.21 -7.43 -4.69
CA ILE A 60 -3.00 -8.32 -3.84
C ILE A 60 -3.89 -7.53 -2.87
N THR A 61 -3.36 -6.45 -2.32
CA THR A 61 -4.07 -5.63 -1.33
C THR A 61 -4.96 -4.57 -1.98
N GLN A 62 -4.84 -4.36 -3.30
CA GLN A 62 -5.53 -3.29 -4.04
C GLN A 62 -5.33 -1.93 -3.36
N SER A 63 -4.09 -1.68 -2.90
CA SER A 63 -3.69 -0.53 -2.11
C SER A 63 -2.33 -0.02 -2.58
N PRO A 64 -2.06 1.29 -2.57
CA PRO A 64 -0.70 1.79 -2.82
C PRO A 64 0.27 1.45 -1.67
N TRP A 65 -0.23 1.24 -0.46
CA TRP A 65 0.59 1.02 0.73
C TRP A 65 1.17 -0.39 0.74
N THR A 66 2.51 -0.47 0.67
CA THR A 66 3.21 -1.76 0.59
C THR A 66 3.92 -2.12 1.88
N HIS A 67 4.19 -1.14 2.72
CA HIS A 67 4.93 -1.32 3.96
C HIS A 67 4.41 -0.41 5.05
N SER A 68 4.64 -0.82 6.30
CA SER A 68 4.24 -0.09 7.51
C SER A 68 5.34 -0.19 8.56
N ALA A 69 5.78 0.94 9.10
CA ALA A 69 6.82 1.02 10.12
C ALA A 69 6.31 1.75 11.37
N LEU A 70 6.87 1.44 12.55
CA LEU A 70 6.54 2.15 13.80
C LEU A 70 7.57 3.23 14.07
N TYR A 71 7.12 4.47 14.21
CA TYR A 71 7.99 5.56 14.61
C TYR A 71 8.28 5.52 16.12
N VAL A 72 9.57 5.57 16.45
CA VAL A 72 10.07 5.52 17.83
C VAL A 72 10.46 6.91 18.34
N GLY A 73 10.95 7.76 17.45
CA GLY A 73 11.67 8.99 17.80
C GLY A 73 13.18 8.81 17.71
N ARG A 74 13.93 9.77 18.25
CA ARG A 74 15.40 9.71 18.30
C ARG A 74 15.85 8.89 19.50
N LEU A 75 17.00 8.21 19.39
CA LEU A 75 17.51 7.37 20.47
C LEU A 75 17.72 8.14 21.78
N LEU A 76 18.17 9.40 21.69
CA LEU A 76 18.38 10.28 22.83
C LEU A 76 17.09 10.68 23.56
N ASP A 77 15.95 10.67 22.88
CA ASP A 77 14.65 11.07 23.45
C ASP A 77 13.96 9.92 24.22
N ILE A 78 14.53 8.72 24.18
CA ILE A 78 14.00 7.55 24.88
C ILE A 78 14.41 7.62 26.36
N ASN A 79 13.45 7.99 27.21
CA ASN A 79 13.65 8.09 28.67
C ASN A 79 13.91 6.74 29.35
N ASP A 80 13.38 5.64 28.81
CA ASP A 80 13.60 4.32 29.38
C ASP A 80 14.98 3.79 29.02
N SER A 81 15.85 3.68 30.02
CA SER A 81 17.25 3.26 29.84
C SER A 81 17.39 1.84 29.32
N GLN A 82 16.50 0.91 29.70
CA GLN A 82 16.54 -0.48 29.25
C GLN A 82 16.11 -0.59 27.79
N LEU A 83 15.02 0.09 27.42
CA LEU A 83 14.53 0.13 26.04
C LEU A 83 15.56 0.80 25.14
N ARG A 84 16.12 1.94 25.57
CA ARG A 84 17.17 2.65 24.83
C ARG A 84 18.40 1.77 24.61
N ALA A 85 18.88 1.10 25.65
CA ALA A 85 20.01 0.17 25.54
C ALA A 85 19.69 -1.05 24.67
N HIS A 86 18.45 -1.55 24.71
CA HIS A 86 18.02 -2.63 23.84
C HIS A 86 18.04 -2.21 22.37
N ILE A 87 17.46 -1.05 22.05
CA ILE A 87 17.44 -0.51 20.71
C ILE A 87 18.86 -0.20 20.22
N ALA A 88 19.69 0.42 21.04
CA ALA A 88 21.07 0.77 20.71
C ALA A 88 21.92 -0.44 20.30
N ARG A 89 21.63 -1.65 20.84
CA ARG A 89 22.33 -2.89 20.43
C ARG A 89 22.02 -3.34 19.00
N HIS A 90 20.92 -2.86 18.42
CA HIS A 90 20.48 -3.20 17.07
C HIS A 90 20.56 -2.00 16.11
N CYS A 91 20.96 -0.83 16.61
CA CYS A 91 21.00 0.42 15.85
C CYS A 91 22.46 0.75 15.51
N GLU A 92 22.82 0.70 14.24
CA GLU A 92 24.15 1.10 13.74
C GLU A 92 24.21 2.60 13.36
N VAL A 93 23.11 3.32 13.57
CA VAL A 93 22.92 4.71 13.12
C VAL A 93 23.22 5.72 14.23
N GLU A 94 23.55 6.94 13.82
CA GLU A 94 23.78 8.07 14.71
C GLU A 94 22.61 8.31 15.67
N ALA A 95 22.91 8.64 16.92
CA ALA A 95 21.90 8.70 17.98
C ALA A 95 20.78 9.73 17.73
N HIS A 96 21.05 10.76 16.92
CA HIS A 96 20.16 11.89 16.65
C HIS A 96 19.19 11.66 15.50
N GLU A 97 19.33 10.57 14.74
CA GLU A 97 18.42 10.28 13.65
C GLU A 97 17.06 9.78 14.16
N PRO A 98 15.94 10.20 13.54
CA PRO A 98 14.64 9.63 13.86
C PRO A 98 14.58 8.16 13.41
N LEU A 99 14.13 7.27 14.30
CA LEU A 99 14.19 5.82 14.10
C LEU A 99 12.82 5.20 13.85
N LEU A 100 12.83 4.16 13.02
CA LEU A 100 11.69 3.31 12.68
C LEU A 100 11.96 1.85 13.07
N ILE A 101 11.01 1.20 13.74
CA ILE A 101 11.01 -0.26 13.90
C ILE A 101 10.12 -0.88 12.83
N GLU A 102 10.66 -1.84 12.10
CA GLU A 102 9.97 -2.44 10.97
C GLU A 102 10.40 -3.89 10.73
N ALA A 103 9.50 -4.68 10.13
CA ALA A 103 9.85 -6.02 9.69
C ALA A 103 10.08 -6.01 8.18
N LEU A 104 11.34 -6.18 7.78
CA LEU A 104 11.76 -6.21 6.39
C LEU A 104 11.99 -7.65 5.91
N ILE A 105 11.66 -7.85 4.64
CA ILE A 105 11.81 -9.14 3.98
C ILE A 105 13.29 -9.43 3.77
N GLY A 106 13.74 -10.60 4.25
CA GLY A 106 15.14 -11.02 4.16
C GLY A 106 16.04 -10.51 5.28
N GLN A 107 15.59 -9.53 6.07
CA GLN A 107 16.36 -8.96 7.18
C GLN A 107 15.74 -9.23 8.55
N GLY A 108 14.43 -9.50 8.63
CA GLY A 108 13.76 -9.68 9.91
C GLY A 108 13.23 -8.38 10.48
N THR A 109 13.04 -8.35 11.80
CA THR A 109 12.67 -7.10 12.48
C THR A 109 13.92 -6.30 12.77
N VAL A 110 14.01 -5.12 12.17
CA VAL A 110 15.16 -4.23 12.21
C VAL A 110 14.75 -2.86 12.71
N ILE A 111 15.76 -2.04 12.99
CA ILE A 111 15.59 -0.62 13.23
C ILE A 111 16.41 0.15 12.21
N ASN A 112 15.76 1.07 11.51
CA ASN A 112 16.36 1.85 10.45
C ASN A 112 16.08 3.34 10.68
N PRO A 113 16.93 4.24 10.14
CA PRO A 113 16.63 5.64 10.18
C PRO A 113 15.50 5.98 9.20
N LEU A 114 14.69 6.97 9.56
CA LEU A 114 13.59 7.45 8.73
C LEU A 114 14.07 7.97 7.36
N THR A 115 15.34 8.38 7.27
CA THR A 115 15.99 8.91 6.05
C THR A 115 16.06 7.91 4.91
N GLU A 116 16.00 6.60 5.17
CA GLU A 116 15.90 5.55 4.13
C GLU A 116 14.66 5.76 3.24
N TYR A 117 13.60 6.36 3.78
CA TYR A 117 12.35 6.62 3.06
C TYR A 117 12.19 8.06 2.58
N ARG A 118 13.27 8.85 2.54
CA ARG A 118 13.23 10.28 2.16
C ARG A 118 12.61 10.54 0.80
N HIS A 119 12.78 9.62 -0.14
CA HIS A 119 12.33 9.76 -1.52
C HIS A 119 11.05 8.96 -1.82
N GLU A 120 10.44 8.37 -0.80
CA GLU A 120 9.23 7.58 -0.93
C GLU A 120 7.97 8.40 -0.66
N HIS A 121 6.83 7.93 -1.15
CA HIS A 121 5.54 8.50 -0.74
C HIS A 121 5.16 7.95 0.63
N LEU A 122 5.10 8.88 1.59
CA LEU A 122 4.85 8.61 2.99
C LEU A 122 3.49 9.14 3.46
N ARG A 123 2.93 8.44 4.46
CA ARG A 123 1.74 8.88 5.18
C ARG A 123 1.85 8.53 6.66
N ILE A 124 1.50 9.46 7.52
CA ILE A 124 1.45 9.22 8.96
C ILE A 124 0.05 8.74 9.33
N CYS A 125 -0.03 7.59 9.96
CA CYS A 125 -1.21 7.08 10.65
C CYS A 125 -0.99 7.22 12.15
N ARG A 126 -1.66 8.21 12.76
CA ARG A 126 -1.54 8.51 14.19
C ARG A 126 -2.65 7.84 14.99
N PRO A 127 -2.35 6.98 15.98
CA PRO A 127 -3.38 6.29 16.76
C PRO A 127 -4.13 7.28 17.68
N ARG A 128 -5.38 7.59 17.34
CA ARG A 128 -6.20 8.58 18.05
C ARG A 128 -6.59 8.08 19.44
N GLY A 129 -6.31 8.88 20.45
CA GLY A 129 -6.63 8.56 21.85
C GLY A 129 -5.71 7.52 22.50
N LEU A 130 -4.62 7.10 21.84
CA LEU A 130 -3.60 6.28 22.48
C LEU A 130 -2.86 7.09 23.53
N SER A 131 -2.78 6.57 24.75
CA SER A 131 -2.07 7.25 25.83
C SER A 131 -0.56 7.26 25.55
N ARG A 132 0.16 8.28 26.04
CA ARG A 132 1.63 8.34 25.92
C ARG A 132 2.30 7.09 26.53
N THR A 133 1.76 6.58 27.64
CA THR A 133 2.27 5.36 28.29
C THR A 133 2.07 4.14 27.41
N ASP A 134 0.91 4.01 26.76
CA ASP A 134 0.63 2.89 25.87
C ASP A 134 1.40 2.98 24.55
N ALA A 135 1.65 4.18 24.01
CA ALA A 135 2.56 4.37 22.88
C ALA A 135 3.95 3.77 23.16
N TRP A 136 4.52 4.03 24.34
CA TRP A 136 5.79 3.41 24.74
C TRP A 136 5.69 1.90 24.99
N ARG A 137 4.53 1.37 25.43
CA ARG A 137 4.30 -0.08 25.54
C ARG A 137 4.23 -0.74 24.16
N VAL A 138 3.60 -0.10 23.19
CA VAL A 138 3.57 -0.53 21.77
C VAL A 138 4.99 -0.55 21.22
N ILE A 139 5.75 0.54 21.38
CA ILE A 139 7.16 0.61 20.97
C ILE A 139 7.98 -0.49 21.62
N ARG A 140 7.86 -0.70 22.93
CA ARG A 140 8.57 -1.79 23.62
C ARG A 140 8.20 -3.16 23.07
N HIS A 141 6.91 -3.39 22.81
CA HIS A 141 6.46 -4.66 22.25
C HIS A 141 7.08 -4.92 20.87
N ALA A 142 7.14 -3.90 20.02
CA ALA A 142 7.81 -3.95 18.73
C ALA A 142 9.33 -4.15 18.88
N ALA A 143 9.98 -3.40 19.77
CA ALA A 143 11.41 -3.47 20.03
C ALA A 143 11.86 -4.85 20.51
N ASN A 144 11.05 -5.53 21.33
CA ASN A 144 11.33 -6.90 21.77
C ASN A 144 11.36 -7.93 20.62
N ARG A 145 10.92 -7.54 19.41
CA ARG A 145 11.02 -8.37 18.21
C ARG A 145 12.30 -8.11 17.41
N LEU A 146 13.09 -7.09 17.74
CA LEU A 146 14.32 -6.76 17.02
C LEU A 146 15.27 -7.98 16.95
N GLY A 147 15.84 -8.21 15.77
CA GLY A 147 16.71 -9.37 15.49
C GLY A 147 15.97 -10.69 15.29
N HIS A 148 14.64 -10.74 15.39
CA HIS A 148 13.90 -11.93 14.98
C HIS A 148 13.85 -12.04 13.45
N ASP A 149 14.21 -13.22 12.95
CA ASP A 149 14.21 -13.54 11.53
C ASP A 149 12.81 -13.44 10.89
N TYR A 150 12.82 -13.02 9.63
CA TYR A 150 11.65 -13.05 8.78
C TYR A 150 11.41 -14.46 8.22
N ASP A 151 10.17 -14.96 8.27
CA ASP A 151 9.87 -16.28 7.69
C ASP A 151 9.62 -16.19 6.18
N VAL A 152 10.65 -16.56 5.42
CA VAL A 152 10.69 -16.65 3.94
C VAL A 152 9.65 -17.57 3.32
N ARG A 153 8.87 -18.33 4.10
CA ARG A 153 7.76 -19.13 3.54
C ARG A 153 6.65 -18.27 2.95
N HIS A 154 6.36 -17.11 3.57
CA HIS A 154 5.40 -16.14 3.01
C HIS A 154 5.93 -15.55 1.69
N LEU A 155 7.25 -15.44 1.55
CA LEU A 155 7.92 -14.93 0.35
C LEU A 155 7.69 -15.84 -0.86
N LEU A 156 7.83 -17.16 -0.69
CA LEU A 156 7.60 -18.13 -1.75
C LEU A 156 6.12 -18.17 -2.19
N ASP A 157 5.22 -18.06 -1.23
CA ASP A 157 3.78 -17.98 -1.50
C ASP A 157 3.38 -16.69 -2.20
N LEU A 158 4.12 -15.59 -2.00
CA LEU A 158 3.89 -14.33 -2.68
C LEU A 158 4.54 -14.31 -4.07
N ALA A 159 5.76 -14.81 -4.18
CA ALA A 159 6.52 -14.89 -5.43
C ALA A 159 5.83 -15.75 -6.50
N ARG A 160 5.00 -16.75 -6.11
CA ARG A 160 4.22 -17.53 -7.09
C ARG A 160 3.23 -16.68 -7.88
N PHE A 161 2.81 -15.52 -7.38
CA PHE A 161 1.93 -14.61 -8.11
C PHE A 161 2.65 -13.78 -9.19
N LEU A 162 3.98 -13.77 -9.20
CA LEU A 162 4.79 -13.12 -10.25
C LEU A 162 5.09 -14.01 -11.45
N PHE A 163 4.85 -15.32 -11.35
CA PHE A 163 5.03 -16.23 -12.48
C PHE A 163 3.74 -16.33 -13.29
N PRO A 164 3.82 -16.28 -14.63
CA PRO A 164 2.67 -16.53 -15.48
C PRO A 164 2.00 -17.83 -15.06
N TYR A 165 0.66 -17.82 -14.90
CA TYR A 165 -0.09 -19.03 -14.57
C TYR A 165 0.19 -20.18 -15.54
N SER A 166 0.71 -19.92 -16.74
CA SER A 166 1.16 -20.92 -17.72
C SER A 166 2.40 -21.72 -17.30
N ILE A 167 3.32 -21.15 -16.49
CA ILE A 167 4.60 -21.78 -16.10
C ILE A 167 4.49 -22.52 -14.75
N LEU A 168 3.48 -22.18 -13.94
CA LEU A 168 3.30 -22.76 -12.60
C LEU A 168 2.70 -24.18 -12.65
N PRO A 169 3.26 -25.18 -11.94
CA PRO A 169 2.68 -26.53 -11.84
C PRO A 169 1.25 -26.50 -11.26
N ARG A 170 0.32 -27.33 -11.78
CA ARG A 170 -1.10 -27.39 -11.28
C ARG A 170 -1.18 -27.60 -9.77
N ARG A 171 -0.28 -28.38 -9.17
CA ARG A 171 -0.16 -28.60 -7.73
C ARG A 171 0.22 -27.36 -6.90
N TRP A 172 0.79 -26.33 -7.52
CA TRP A 172 1.08 -25.04 -6.86
C TRP A 172 -0.04 -24.02 -7.06
N ARG A 173 -1.06 -24.35 -7.87
CA ARG A 173 -2.22 -23.50 -8.16
C ARG A 173 -3.31 -23.57 -7.07
N SER A 174 -3.15 -24.41 -6.05
CA SER A 174 -4.00 -24.48 -4.85
C SER A 174 -3.09 -24.60 -3.63
N THR A 175 -3.10 -23.68 -2.66
CA THR A 175 -4.27 -23.24 -1.90
C THR A 175 -4.15 -21.75 -1.61
N LEU A 176 -5.06 -20.95 -2.13
CA LEU A 176 -5.20 -19.54 -1.74
C LEU A 176 -5.54 -19.51 -0.25
N PHE A 177 -4.53 -19.23 0.59
CA PHE A 177 -4.71 -18.97 2.01
C PHE A 177 -5.37 -20.10 2.83
N VAL A 178 -4.93 -21.36 2.73
CA VAL A 178 -5.15 -22.27 3.88
C VAL A 178 -4.18 -21.87 4.99
N LEU A 179 -4.67 -20.96 5.85
CA LEU A 179 -4.21 -20.81 7.22
C LEU A 179 -4.43 -22.14 7.94
N ALA A 180 -3.47 -23.06 7.85
CA ALA A 180 -3.43 -24.20 8.75
C ALA A 180 -3.20 -23.68 10.19
N PRO A 181 -4.07 -23.99 11.16
CA PRO A 181 -3.78 -23.73 12.57
C PRO A 181 -2.64 -24.65 13.00
N GLY A 182 -1.52 -24.10 13.48
CA GLY A 182 -0.56 -24.91 14.25
C GLY A 182 0.94 -24.68 14.06
N HIS A 183 1.41 -23.86 13.11
CA HIS A 183 2.86 -23.70 12.93
C HIS A 183 3.35 -22.24 13.06
N ALA A 184 3.79 -21.92 14.29
CA ALA A 184 4.82 -20.97 14.71
C ALA A 184 5.05 -19.67 13.90
N LYS A 185 4.71 -18.54 14.56
CA LYS A 185 5.23 -17.15 14.47
C LYS A 185 5.82 -16.71 13.13
N ARG A 186 5.08 -15.96 12.31
CA ARG A 186 5.58 -15.37 11.05
C ARG A 186 5.03 -13.97 10.89
N THR A 187 5.94 -12.99 10.93
CA THR A 187 5.58 -11.60 11.15
C THR A 187 5.86 -10.79 9.90
N ILE A 188 4.80 -10.40 9.19
CA ILE A 188 4.81 -9.29 8.22
C ILE A 188 4.87 -7.98 9.03
N CYS A 189 5.38 -6.90 8.44
CA CYS A 189 5.43 -5.57 9.07
C CYS A 189 4.11 -5.19 9.76
N SER A 190 2.97 -5.33 9.08
CA SER A 190 1.65 -4.98 9.63
C SER A 190 1.18 -5.93 10.75
N SER A 191 1.54 -7.21 10.67
CA SER A 191 1.22 -8.18 11.73
C SER A 191 1.97 -7.87 13.03
N MET A 192 3.24 -7.45 12.94
CA MET A 192 4.04 -7.02 14.09
C MET A 192 3.37 -5.86 14.82
N LEU A 193 2.99 -4.84 14.05
CA LEU A 193 2.34 -3.66 14.56
C LEU A 193 0.96 -3.99 15.16
N ALA A 194 0.16 -4.80 14.47
CA ALA A 194 -1.14 -5.25 14.97
C ALA A 194 -1.03 -6.02 16.29
N GLU A 195 0.00 -6.86 16.47
CA GLU A 195 0.30 -7.50 17.75
C GLU A 195 0.67 -6.48 18.84
N ALA A 196 1.53 -5.50 18.51
CA ALA A 196 1.96 -4.47 19.45
C ALA A 196 0.80 -3.58 19.93
N PHE A 197 -0.03 -3.06 19.02
CA PHE A 197 -1.25 -2.33 19.38
C PHE A 197 -2.27 -3.21 20.11
N GLY A 198 -2.38 -4.48 19.71
CA GLY A 198 -3.24 -5.46 20.36
C GLY A 198 -2.85 -5.74 21.82
N ALA A 199 -1.57 -5.63 22.18
CA ALA A 199 -1.07 -5.84 23.54
C ALA A 199 -1.59 -4.78 24.53
N VAL A 200 -1.82 -3.55 24.05
CA VAL A 200 -2.43 -2.46 24.82
C VAL A 200 -3.93 -2.32 24.59
N HIS A 201 -4.55 -3.31 23.94
CA HIS A 201 -5.98 -3.31 23.58
C HIS A 201 -6.40 -2.14 22.68
N PHE A 202 -5.46 -1.57 21.91
CA PHE A 202 -5.79 -0.52 20.95
C PHE A 202 -6.50 -1.13 19.72
N PRO A 203 -7.67 -0.60 19.33
CA PRO A 203 -8.50 -1.19 18.28
C PRO A 203 -8.04 -0.77 16.88
N VAL A 204 -7.04 -1.45 16.28
CA VAL A 204 -6.64 -1.12 14.89
C VAL A 204 -7.81 -1.32 13.92
N LEU A 205 -8.35 -2.53 13.79
CA LEU A 205 -9.63 -2.76 13.11
C LEU A 205 -10.42 -3.84 13.87
N PRO A 206 -11.15 -3.51 14.94
CA PRO A 206 -11.90 -4.50 15.70
C PRO A 206 -13.13 -4.95 14.91
N ILE A 207 -13.57 -6.19 15.15
CA ILE A 207 -14.93 -6.60 14.78
C ILE A 207 -15.85 -6.20 15.93
N VAL A 208 -16.85 -5.39 15.64
CA VAL A 208 -17.80 -4.89 16.63
C VAL A 208 -19.14 -5.60 16.44
N GLN A 209 -19.62 -6.25 17.50
CA GLN A 209 -20.93 -6.89 17.54
C GLN A 209 -21.83 -6.13 18.50
N GLN A 210 -23.00 -5.69 18.01
CA GLN A 210 -24.10 -5.25 18.86
C GLN A 210 -24.88 -6.46 19.34
N LEU A 211 -25.11 -6.56 20.65
CA LEU A 211 -25.92 -7.59 21.27
C LEU A 211 -27.37 -7.09 21.43
N ASP A 212 -28.32 -8.01 21.58
CA ASP A 212 -29.76 -7.72 21.70
C ASP A 212 -30.11 -6.79 22.88
N ASN A 213 -29.23 -6.74 23.90
CA ASN A 213 -29.37 -5.86 25.06
C ASN A 213 -28.73 -4.47 24.86
N GLY A 214 -28.34 -4.10 23.64
CA GLY A 214 -27.71 -2.83 23.30
C GLY A 214 -26.22 -2.73 23.69
N LYS A 215 -25.62 -3.77 24.29
CA LYS A 215 -24.19 -3.76 24.63
C LYS A 215 -23.32 -4.03 23.39
N LEU A 216 -22.15 -3.40 23.35
CA LEU A 216 -21.13 -3.65 22.34
C LEU A 216 -20.12 -4.68 22.82
N ARG A 217 -19.72 -5.59 21.93
CA ARG A 217 -18.61 -6.50 22.12
C ARG A 217 -17.59 -6.33 21.01
N PHE A 218 -16.33 -6.18 21.40
CA PHE A 218 -15.21 -5.99 20.48
C PHE A 218 -14.40 -7.28 20.41
N TYR A 219 -14.09 -7.72 19.20
CA TYR A 219 -13.21 -8.85 18.95
C TYR A 219 -11.97 -8.39 18.20
N LYS A 220 -10.80 -8.86 18.67
CA LYS A 220 -9.54 -8.66 17.94
C LYS A 220 -9.57 -9.51 16.67
N ARG A 221 -9.30 -8.90 15.51
CA ARG A 221 -9.05 -9.64 14.27
C ARG A 221 -7.78 -10.50 14.42
N ASN A 222 -7.69 -11.55 13.63
CA ASN A 222 -6.45 -12.31 13.49
C ASN A 222 -5.33 -11.38 12.98
N THR A 223 -4.29 -11.18 13.79
CA THR A 223 -3.18 -10.26 13.51
C THR A 223 -2.46 -10.57 12.19
N ARG A 224 -2.50 -11.83 11.74
CA ARG A 224 -1.87 -12.28 10.50
C ARG A 224 -2.54 -11.79 9.21
N LEU A 225 -3.76 -11.24 9.34
CA LEU A 225 -4.54 -10.75 8.20
C LEU A 225 -4.46 -9.23 8.02
N TYR A 226 -3.68 -8.55 8.87
CA TYR A 226 -3.47 -7.11 8.74
C TYR A 226 -2.50 -6.82 7.60
N THR A 227 -2.83 -5.77 6.87
CA THR A 227 -2.06 -5.18 5.77
C THR A 227 -1.76 -3.72 6.12
N PRO A 228 -0.82 -3.07 5.41
CA PRO A 228 -0.52 -1.66 5.66
C PRO A 228 -1.76 -0.76 5.51
N GLN A 229 -2.66 -1.09 4.58
CA GLN A 229 -3.91 -0.35 4.35
C GLN A 229 -4.85 -0.34 5.57
N ASP A 230 -4.81 -1.36 6.44
CA ASP A 230 -5.71 -1.40 7.60
C ASP A 230 -5.45 -0.23 8.57
N PHE A 231 -4.22 0.30 8.65
CA PHE A 231 -3.92 1.48 9.46
C PHE A 231 -4.48 2.77 8.83
N ASP A 232 -4.48 2.86 7.51
CA ASP A 232 -5.06 3.99 6.75
C ASP A 232 -6.60 3.97 6.82
N PHE A 233 -7.19 2.78 6.73
CA PHE A 233 -8.64 2.58 6.73
C PHE A 233 -9.27 2.66 8.12
N SER A 234 -8.49 2.42 9.18
CA SER A 234 -9.00 2.41 10.55
C SER A 234 -9.60 3.76 10.96
N PRO A 235 -10.82 3.78 11.54
CA PRO A 235 -11.39 5.01 12.09
C PRO A 235 -10.73 5.45 13.40
N TYR A 236 -9.79 4.66 13.93
CA TYR A 236 -9.05 4.93 15.15
C TYR A 236 -7.66 5.54 14.87
N PHE A 237 -7.32 5.75 13.60
CA PHE A 237 -6.11 6.46 13.22
C PHE A 237 -6.46 7.77 12.51
N ASP A 238 -5.77 8.84 12.86
CA ASP A 238 -5.76 10.07 12.09
C ASP A 238 -4.75 9.92 10.94
N VAL A 239 -5.17 10.28 9.73
CA VAL A 239 -4.34 10.21 8.53
C VAL A 239 -3.78 11.59 8.20
N ILE A 240 -2.49 11.78 8.47
CA ILE A 240 -1.81 13.07 8.32
C ILE A 240 -0.94 13.05 7.06
N LYS A 241 -1.04 14.12 6.27
CA LYS A 241 -0.34 14.32 5.00
C LYS A 241 0.42 15.64 5.04
N HIS A 242 1.65 15.64 4.55
CA HIS A 242 2.42 16.86 4.32
C HIS A 242 2.68 17.01 2.82
N PRO A 243 1.80 17.69 2.08
CA PRO A 243 1.98 17.90 0.65
C PRO A 243 3.25 18.72 0.38
N LEU A 244 3.83 18.54 -0.79
CA LEU A 244 5.01 19.28 -1.25
C LEU A 244 4.81 20.80 -1.21
N PHE A 245 3.59 21.24 -1.53
CA PHE A 245 3.18 22.65 -1.44
C PHE A 245 2.12 22.79 -0.36
N ASP A 246 2.35 23.74 0.54
CA ASP A 246 1.40 24.07 1.58
C ASP A 246 0.24 24.90 1.01
N LEU A 247 -0.98 24.56 1.43
CA LEU A 247 -2.22 25.22 1.03
C LEU A 247 -3.04 25.67 2.25
N GLU A 248 -2.37 25.96 3.37
CA GLU A 248 -2.97 26.46 4.61
C GLU A 248 -3.72 27.80 4.42
N GLU A 249 -3.24 28.68 3.54
CA GLU A 249 -3.91 29.97 3.27
C GLU A 249 -5.15 29.83 2.39
N LEU A 250 -6.19 30.62 2.69
CA LEU A 250 -7.43 30.65 1.91
C LEU A 250 -7.11 31.00 0.45
N ALA A 251 -7.52 30.10 -0.46
CA ALA A 251 -7.33 30.25 -1.90
C ALA A 251 -5.87 30.26 -2.38
N ALA A 252 -4.90 29.78 -1.58
CA ALA A 252 -3.50 29.59 -1.98
C ALA A 252 -3.34 28.82 -3.31
N TYR A 253 -4.25 27.86 -3.57
CA TYR A 253 -4.26 27.07 -4.80
C TYR A 253 -4.37 27.91 -6.09
N ARG A 254 -4.91 29.13 -6.00
CA ARG A 254 -5.04 30.06 -7.14
C ARG A 254 -3.71 30.65 -7.57
N ASN A 255 -2.73 30.68 -6.68
CA ASN A 255 -1.40 31.23 -6.92
C ASN A 255 -0.39 30.15 -7.33
N LEU A 256 -0.83 28.89 -7.49
CA LEU A 256 0.04 27.83 -7.97
C LEU A 256 0.50 28.12 -9.40
N PRO A 257 1.78 27.84 -9.73
CA PRO A 257 2.38 28.14 -11.03
C PRO A 257 1.95 27.10 -12.08
N TRP A 258 0.66 27.04 -12.36
CA TRP A 258 0.12 26.20 -13.43
C TRP A 258 0.67 26.67 -14.77
N VAL A 259 1.11 25.74 -15.61
CA VAL A 259 1.47 26.03 -17.00
C VAL A 259 0.22 26.57 -17.71
N HIS A 260 0.31 27.76 -18.28
CA HIS A 260 -0.80 28.39 -19.01
C HIS A 260 -0.95 27.80 -20.42
N GLY A 261 -2.19 27.75 -20.91
CA GLY A 261 -2.56 27.16 -22.21
C GLY A 261 -3.20 25.78 -22.05
N ALA A 262 -3.63 25.18 -23.15
CA ALA A 262 -4.23 23.85 -23.17
C ALA A 262 -3.15 22.75 -23.02
N MET A 263 -2.16 22.91 -22.13
CA MET A 263 -1.11 21.91 -21.92
C MET A 263 -1.48 21.00 -20.77
N VAL A 264 -1.48 19.69 -21.00
CA VAL A 264 -1.78 18.66 -20.00
C VAL A 264 -0.66 17.63 -20.00
N HIS A 265 -0.24 17.24 -18.81
CA HIS A 265 0.72 16.15 -18.64
C HIS A 265 -0.03 14.81 -18.64
N ASN A 266 0.14 14.03 -19.71
CA ASN A 266 -0.40 12.68 -19.85
C ASN A 266 0.65 11.64 -19.43
N GLU A 267 0.30 10.36 -19.47
CA GLU A 267 1.24 9.27 -19.17
C GLU A 267 2.49 9.26 -20.07
N TYR A 268 2.39 9.83 -21.28
CA TYR A 268 3.47 9.93 -22.27
C TYR A 268 4.18 11.29 -22.29
N GLY A 269 3.90 12.17 -21.33
CA GLY A 269 4.49 13.52 -21.23
C GLY A 269 3.48 14.64 -21.50
N VAL A 270 4.00 15.85 -21.67
CA VAL A 270 3.17 17.06 -21.85
C VAL A 270 2.66 17.15 -23.28
N GLY A 271 1.34 17.24 -23.44
CA GLY A 271 0.67 17.39 -24.73
C GLY A 271 -0.44 18.44 -24.68
N SER A 272 -1.00 18.78 -25.84
CA SER A 272 -2.15 19.67 -25.93
C SER A 272 -3.45 18.95 -25.59
N GLN A 273 -4.32 19.59 -24.82
CA GLN A 273 -5.66 19.13 -24.51
C GLN A 273 -6.45 19.04 -25.83
N PRO A 274 -7.00 17.86 -26.18
CA PRO A 274 -7.84 17.75 -27.36
C PRO A 274 -9.05 18.68 -27.19
N GLN A 275 -9.32 19.51 -28.21
CA GLN A 275 -10.52 20.33 -28.18
C GLN A 275 -11.75 19.43 -28.07
N PRO A 276 -12.74 19.77 -27.24
CA PRO A 276 -13.99 19.03 -27.20
C PRO A 276 -14.58 19.01 -28.61
N THR A 277 -14.68 17.82 -29.21
CA THR A 277 -15.36 17.66 -30.50
C THR A 277 -16.82 18.00 -30.27
N THR A 278 -17.24 19.19 -30.72
CA THR A 278 -18.67 19.50 -30.84
C THR A 278 -19.29 18.39 -31.69
N PRO A 279 -20.30 17.65 -31.21
CA PRO A 279 -20.97 16.67 -32.05
C PRO A 279 -21.49 17.42 -33.28
N GLN A 280 -20.99 17.06 -34.46
CA GLN A 280 -21.51 17.63 -35.71
C GLN A 280 -23.00 17.30 -35.77
N PRO A 281 -23.88 18.28 -36.00
CA PRO A 281 -25.28 17.97 -36.27
C PRO A 281 -25.35 17.00 -37.46
N PRO A 282 -26.22 15.98 -37.41
CA PRO A 282 -26.34 15.03 -38.52
C PRO A 282 -26.58 15.81 -39.81
N ALA A 283 -25.84 15.47 -40.86
CA ALA A 283 -25.97 16.09 -42.17
C ALA A 283 -27.46 16.12 -42.57
N PRO A 284 -27.97 17.24 -43.11
CA PRO A 284 -29.36 17.32 -43.53
C PRO A 284 -29.63 16.21 -44.53
N ALA A 285 -30.60 15.35 -44.23
CA ALA A 285 -31.01 14.27 -45.12
C ALA A 285 -31.36 14.89 -46.48
N THR A 286 -30.55 14.63 -47.49
CA THR A 286 -30.84 15.01 -48.87
C THR A 286 -32.13 14.31 -49.29
N ARG A 287 -33.23 15.07 -49.35
CA ARG A 287 -34.44 14.63 -50.04
C ARG A 287 -34.18 14.63 -51.54
N SER A 288 -33.77 13.49 -52.08
CA SER A 288 -33.81 13.11 -53.50
C SER A 288 -33.47 11.62 -53.58
N SER A 289 -34.24 10.68 -54.12
CA SER A 289 -35.43 10.73 -54.97
C SER A 289 -36.25 9.46 -54.71
N ALA A 290 -37.48 9.61 -54.24
CA ALA A 290 -38.50 8.58 -54.42
C ALA A 290 -38.95 8.66 -55.89
N LEU A 291 -38.47 7.75 -56.76
CA LEU A 291 -39.05 7.45 -58.09
C LEU A 291 -38.27 6.33 -58.83
N SER A 292 -38.11 5.14 -58.23
CA SER A 292 -37.67 3.96 -59.01
C SER A 292 -38.22 2.60 -58.54
N TRP A 293 -39.22 2.55 -57.65
CA TRP A 293 -39.80 1.28 -57.15
C TRP A 293 -41.26 1.04 -57.56
N LEU A 294 -41.69 1.60 -58.69
CA LEU A 294 -43.01 1.31 -59.29
C LEU A 294 -42.91 0.89 -60.77
N ALA A 295 -41.99 -0.03 -61.08
CA ALA A 295 -42.02 -0.79 -62.33
C ALA A 295 -41.43 -2.18 -62.08
N GLY A 296 -42.27 -3.12 -61.64
CA GLY A 296 -41.81 -4.49 -61.38
C GLY A 296 -42.82 -5.44 -60.75
N VAL A 297 -44.07 -5.02 -60.53
CA VAL A 297 -45.17 -5.92 -60.16
C VAL A 297 -46.21 -5.86 -61.27
N PHE A 298 -46.42 -6.99 -61.92
CA PHE A 298 -47.41 -7.36 -62.97
C PHE A 298 -46.82 -7.80 -64.32
N ARG A 299 -46.25 -9.01 -64.34
CA ARG A 299 -46.47 -9.98 -65.42
C ARG A 299 -46.77 -11.37 -64.85
N LEU A 300 -48.08 -11.67 -64.84
CA LEU A 300 -48.75 -12.92 -65.24
C LEU A 300 -48.29 -14.24 -64.58
N ASN A 301 -49.05 -14.79 -63.62
CA ASN A 301 -50.15 -15.76 -63.80
C ASN A 301 -49.80 -17.08 -64.53
N GLY A 302 -49.67 -18.16 -63.73
CA GLY A 302 -50.55 -19.35 -63.77
C GLY A 302 -50.34 -20.43 -64.85
N LYS A 303 -50.06 -21.68 -64.39
CA LYS A 303 -50.65 -22.99 -64.78
C LYS A 303 -49.77 -24.16 -64.28
N THR A 304 -50.21 -24.95 -63.28
CA THR A 304 -50.93 -26.26 -63.32
C THR A 304 -50.10 -27.47 -63.76
N ASP A 305 -50.04 -28.43 -62.81
CA ASP A 305 -50.05 -29.91 -62.89
C ASP A 305 -49.06 -30.69 -63.77
N GLY A 306 -48.44 -31.67 -63.11
CA GLY A 306 -47.58 -32.74 -63.64
C GLY A 306 -46.85 -33.45 -62.51
#